data_AF-A0A9W8IXI5-F1
#
_entry.id   AF-A0A9W8IXI5-F1
#
_cell.length_a   1.000
_cell.length_b   1.000
_cell.length_c   1.000
_cell.angle_alpha   90.00
_cell.angle_beta   90.00
_cell.angle_gamma   90.00
#
_symmetry.space_group_name_H-M   'P 1'
#
loop_
_entity.id
_entity.type
_entity.pdbx_description
1 polymer ?
#
loop_
_entity_poly.entity_id
_entity_poly.type
_entity_poly.pdbx_seq_one_letter_code
_entity_poly.pdbx_strand_id
1 'polypeptide(L)'
;MLLQVNLLLINPEPAPRQSQTYHYKFTGVPTDKNGVPLPPNTPPPPQFDDNKDPWYPFEDEGGFCLADFLYCEEETPAKKNHYLLGIWALDKAKHDNLVPFNSYAQIYNAINSIELGDAPWQSFLMTFADDSNNLADTPWKTASYKVWYYDPAQVISNMLDNPDFDGQFDYAAYVETQIYEDDNATKGCMPCPVILGSNKTTVSIATGYVEYHLLYLLFSNIHNTVRCAHRNAVVPIGFLAIPKRDWKYDNDTTFRKFKQELYHTSLLCILQPLKAGMKIPVIQQCPDGHFHWVIYELAAFISDYPKQVALAGVVQGWCPKCTGINKDLDGPSGPHTQSLIKQFINSAKGDGTVLWDLYRIDDNILPFTHNFP
;
A
#
# COMPACT_ATOMS: atom_id res chain seq x y z
N MET A 1 14.77 11.33 -2.77
CA MET A 1 13.79 12.33 -2.31
C MET A 1 12.57 11.63 -1.70
N LEU A 2 12.73 11.12 -0.47
CA LEU A 2 11.65 10.50 0.32
C LEU A 2 10.85 11.61 1.01
N LEU A 3 9.67 11.91 0.48
CA LEU A 3 8.72 12.83 1.10
C LEU A 3 8.25 12.25 2.44
N GLN A 4 8.74 12.84 3.54
CA GLN A 4 8.16 12.70 4.87
C GLN A 4 6.67 13.01 4.81
N VAL A 5 5.85 11.99 5.02
CA VAL A 5 4.43 12.15 5.30
C VAL A 5 4.32 12.62 6.75
N ASN A 6 4.28 13.94 6.96
CA ASN A 6 3.83 14.52 8.23
C ASN A 6 2.32 14.30 8.36
N LEU A 7 1.94 13.10 8.79
CA LEU A 7 0.62 12.83 9.37
C LEU A 7 0.59 13.52 10.74
N LEU A 8 0.19 14.79 10.77
CA LEU A 8 -0.17 15.50 11.99
C LEU A 8 -1.46 14.91 12.55
N LEU A 9 -1.35 13.75 13.22
CA LEU A 9 -2.33 13.33 14.20
C LEU A 9 -1.91 13.99 15.52
N ILE A 10 -2.78 14.86 16.02
CA ILE A 10 -2.66 15.45 17.36
C ILE A 10 -2.44 14.29 18.34
N ASN A 11 -1.39 14.35 19.17
CA ASN A 11 -1.14 13.39 20.24
C ASN A 11 -1.98 13.78 21.46
N PRO A 12 -3.19 13.23 21.70
CA PRO A 12 -3.75 13.28 23.04
C PRO A 12 -2.86 12.45 23.98
N GLU A 13 -2.78 12.85 25.24
CA GLU A 13 -2.12 12.04 26.28
C GLU A 13 -2.65 10.59 26.25
N PRO A 14 -1.79 9.58 26.48
CA PRO A 14 -2.23 8.20 26.48
C PRO A 14 -3.20 8.00 27.64
N ALA A 15 -4.50 7.91 27.31
CA ALA A 15 -5.48 7.42 28.26
C ALA A 15 -5.02 6.05 28.79
N PRO A 16 -5.20 5.75 30.09
CA PRO A 16 -4.83 4.45 30.63
C PRO A 16 -5.48 3.35 29.77
N ARG A 17 -4.68 2.37 29.32
CA ARG A 17 -5.17 1.24 28.51
C ARG A 17 -6.37 0.64 29.24
N GLN A 18 -7.57 0.89 28.70
CA GLN A 18 -8.79 0.19 29.12
C GLN A 18 -8.53 -1.31 29.01
N SER A 19 -9.14 -2.12 29.89
CA SER A 19 -8.96 -3.58 29.87
C SER A 19 -9.22 -4.12 28.47
N GLN A 20 -8.14 -4.49 27.77
CA GLN A 20 -8.23 -4.98 26.40
C GLN A 20 -8.83 -6.38 26.45
N THR A 21 -10.03 -6.53 25.90
CA THR A 21 -10.63 -7.84 25.69
C THR A 21 -10.18 -8.31 24.31
N TYR A 22 -9.61 -9.51 24.24
CA TYR A 22 -9.14 -10.10 22.99
C TYR A 22 -10.22 -10.96 22.36
N HIS A 23 -10.22 -11.01 21.03
CA HIS A 23 -11.16 -11.81 20.28
C HIS A 23 -10.87 -13.30 20.46
N TYR A 24 -11.87 -14.08 20.87
CA TYR A 24 -11.70 -15.49 21.24
C TYR A 24 -11.29 -16.42 20.08
N LYS A 25 -11.53 -16.00 18.82
CA LYS A 25 -11.08 -16.75 17.62
C LYS A 25 -9.76 -16.23 17.03
N PHE A 26 -9.49 -14.93 17.11
CA PHE A 26 -8.38 -14.29 16.39
C PHE A 26 -7.23 -14.06 17.35
N THR A 27 -6.63 -15.16 17.79
CA THR A 27 -5.63 -15.16 18.86
C THR A 27 -4.19 -15.08 18.35
N GLY A 28 -3.94 -15.24 17.04
CA GLY A 28 -2.60 -15.25 16.46
C GLY A 28 -1.71 -16.34 17.07
N VAL A 29 -2.15 -17.60 17.00
CA VAL A 29 -1.39 -18.71 17.60
C VAL A 29 -0.11 -18.95 16.79
N PRO A 30 1.08 -18.93 17.42
CA PRO A 30 2.33 -19.26 16.74
C PRO A 30 2.32 -20.69 16.20
N THR A 31 2.89 -20.87 15.02
CA THR A 31 3.03 -22.14 14.32
C THR A 31 4.46 -22.39 13.87
N ASP A 32 4.75 -23.63 13.50
CA ASP A 32 5.92 -23.94 12.69
C ASP A 32 5.72 -23.48 11.23
N LYS A 33 6.76 -23.63 10.39
CA LYS A 33 6.74 -23.30 8.96
C LYS A 33 5.69 -24.07 8.13
N ASN A 34 5.14 -25.16 8.66
CA ASN A 34 4.11 -25.97 8.02
C ASN A 34 2.70 -25.63 8.51
N GLY A 35 2.58 -24.64 9.42
CA GLY A 35 1.30 -24.22 9.98
C GLY A 35 0.81 -25.07 11.16
N VAL A 36 1.68 -25.88 11.76
CA VAL A 36 1.34 -26.69 12.95
C VAL A 36 1.47 -25.81 14.20
N PRO A 37 0.43 -25.67 15.04
CA PRO A 37 0.49 -24.86 16.27
C PRO A 37 1.60 -25.30 17.23
N LEU A 38 2.34 -24.33 17.75
CA LEU A 38 3.41 -24.56 18.71
C LEU A 38 2.89 -24.51 20.16
N PRO A 39 3.49 -25.26 21.09
CA PRO A 39 3.24 -25.10 22.52
C PRO A 39 3.54 -23.67 22.99
N PRO A 40 2.86 -23.17 24.03
CA PRO A 40 3.16 -21.87 24.63
C PRO A 40 4.63 -21.76 25.06
N ASN A 41 5.24 -20.59 24.84
CA ASN A 41 6.64 -20.29 25.16
C ASN A 41 7.69 -21.09 24.37
N THR A 42 7.32 -21.66 23.21
CA THR A 42 8.32 -22.25 22.31
C THR A 42 9.20 -21.13 21.73
N PRO A 43 10.54 -21.18 21.84
CA PRO A 43 11.41 -20.15 21.27
C PRO A 43 11.29 -20.11 19.74
N PRO A 44 11.46 -18.95 19.09
CA PRO A 44 11.40 -18.87 17.64
C PRO A 44 12.53 -19.68 17.01
N PRO A 45 12.33 -20.21 15.78
CA PRO A 45 13.44 -20.76 15.01
C PRO A 45 14.55 -19.71 14.86
N PRO A 46 15.82 -20.11 14.78
CA PRO A 46 16.89 -19.18 14.43
C PRO A 46 16.55 -18.52 13.09
N GLN A 47 16.53 -17.18 13.05
CA GLN A 47 16.56 -16.47 11.78
C GLN A 47 17.89 -16.81 11.12
N PHE A 48 17.83 -17.66 10.10
CA PHE A 48 19.00 -17.87 9.25
C PHE A 48 19.08 -16.65 8.36
N ASP A 49 20.00 -15.74 8.67
CA ASP A 49 20.57 -14.89 7.64
C ASP A 49 21.35 -15.83 6.73
N ASP A 50 20.74 -16.28 5.63
CA ASP A 50 21.33 -17.24 4.70
C ASP A 50 22.66 -16.70 4.12
N ASN A 51 22.89 -15.37 4.22
CA ASN A 51 24.18 -14.77 3.97
C ASN A 51 25.07 -14.76 5.22
N LYS A 52 26.16 -15.53 5.15
CA LYS A 52 27.27 -15.48 6.13
C LYS A 52 27.98 -14.12 6.17
N ASP A 53 27.68 -13.22 5.23
CA ASP A 53 28.26 -11.90 5.11
C ASP A 53 27.16 -10.83 5.27
N PRO A 54 27.15 -10.06 6.38
CA PRO A 54 26.15 -9.03 6.63
C PRO A 54 26.20 -7.88 5.61
N TRP A 55 27.25 -7.82 4.79
CA TRP A 55 27.43 -6.78 3.78
C TRP A 55 27.03 -7.22 2.38
N TYR A 56 26.69 -8.49 2.15
CA TYR A 56 26.25 -8.94 0.82
C TYR A 56 25.04 -8.10 0.36
N PRO A 57 24.99 -7.62 -0.90
CA PRO A 57 25.85 -7.94 -2.05
C PRO A 57 27.09 -7.04 -2.21
N PHE A 58 27.40 -6.21 -1.22
CA PHE A 58 28.60 -5.39 -1.19
C PHE A 58 29.82 -6.22 -0.79
N GLU A 59 31.01 -5.80 -1.23
CA GLU A 59 32.27 -6.50 -0.92
C GLU A 59 32.65 -6.36 0.56
N ASP A 60 32.33 -5.20 1.16
CA ASP A 60 32.59 -4.90 2.57
C ASP A 60 31.71 -3.75 3.10
N GLU A 61 31.83 -3.46 4.40
CA GLU A 61 31.19 -2.34 5.10
C GLU A 61 31.49 -0.99 4.43
N GLY A 62 32.70 -0.82 3.89
CA GLY A 62 33.12 0.40 3.22
C GLY A 62 32.36 0.64 1.91
N GLY A 63 32.16 -0.41 1.13
CA GLY A 63 31.33 -0.41 -0.08
C GLY A 63 29.87 -0.12 0.25
N PHE A 64 29.31 -0.75 1.28
CA PHE A 64 27.95 -0.47 1.74
C PHE A 64 27.78 1.01 2.14
N CYS A 65 28.61 1.52 3.06
CA CYS A 65 28.52 2.90 3.53
C CYS A 65 28.70 3.92 2.40
N LEU A 66 29.56 3.63 1.43
CA LEU A 66 29.75 4.49 0.27
C LEU A 66 28.54 4.49 -0.65
N ALA A 67 27.95 3.31 -0.90
CA ALA A 67 26.73 3.20 -1.70
C ALA A 67 25.57 3.94 -1.02
N ASP A 68 25.39 3.77 0.29
CA ASP A 68 24.37 4.44 1.08
C ASP A 68 24.55 5.96 1.06
N PHE A 69 25.76 6.47 1.32
CA PHE A 69 26.04 7.89 1.26
C PHE A 69 25.76 8.49 -0.13
N LEU A 70 26.24 7.86 -1.21
CA LEU A 70 26.07 8.40 -2.56
C LEU A 70 24.63 8.28 -3.09
N TYR A 71 23.91 7.24 -2.69
CA TYR A 71 22.58 6.95 -3.20
C TYR A 71 21.47 7.58 -2.34
N CYS A 72 21.53 7.39 -1.03
CA CYS A 72 20.50 7.79 -0.08
C CYS A 72 20.69 9.22 0.44
N GLU A 73 21.93 9.63 0.75
CA GLU A 73 22.19 10.95 1.36
C GLU A 73 22.40 12.04 0.31
N GLU A 74 23.37 11.85 -0.60
CA GLU A 74 23.75 12.88 -1.57
C GLU A 74 22.90 12.85 -2.85
N GLU A 75 22.21 11.73 -3.12
CA GLU A 75 21.42 11.50 -4.34
C GLU A 75 22.20 11.90 -5.62
N THR A 76 23.52 11.62 -5.63
CA THR A 76 24.42 12.23 -6.61
C THR A 76 24.19 11.67 -8.01
N PRO A 77 24.16 12.53 -9.05
CA PRO A 77 24.01 12.06 -10.43
C PRO A 77 25.11 11.06 -10.82
N ALA A 78 24.73 10.01 -11.55
CA ALA A 78 25.63 8.94 -12.00
C ALA A 78 26.98 9.44 -12.59
N LYS A 79 26.96 10.54 -13.37
CA LYS A 79 28.17 11.15 -13.94
C LYS A 79 29.12 11.70 -12.87
N LYS A 80 28.58 12.32 -11.81
CA LYS A 80 29.38 12.83 -10.68
C LYS A 80 29.94 11.68 -9.85
N ASN A 81 29.14 10.63 -9.59
CA ASN A 81 29.60 9.42 -8.91
C ASN A 81 30.74 8.75 -9.69
N HIS A 82 30.59 8.60 -11.00
CA HIS A 82 31.66 8.05 -11.84
C HIS A 82 32.96 8.86 -11.75
N TYR A 83 32.86 10.19 -11.76
CA TYR A 83 34.02 11.07 -11.63
C TYR A 83 34.69 10.95 -10.25
N LEU A 84 33.91 10.94 -9.17
CA LEU A 84 34.41 10.75 -7.80
C LEU A 84 35.15 9.41 -7.65
N LEU A 85 34.54 8.32 -8.12
CA LEU A 85 35.17 6.99 -8.10
C LEU A 85 36.47 6.96 -8.92
N GLY A 86 36.52 7.70 -10.03
CA GLY A 86 37.74 7.87 -10.83
C GLY A 86 38.86 8.60 -10.08
N ILE A 87 38.54 9.67 -9.33
CA ILE A 87 39.53 10.37 -8.49
C ILE A 87 40.06 9.42 -7.40
N TRP A 88 39.17 8.68 -6.75
CA TRP A 88 39.56 7.77 -5.68
C TRP A 88 40.42 6.60 -6.20
N ALA A 89 40.10 6.08 -7.38
CA ALA A 89 40.90 5.04 -8.04
C ALA A 89 42.34 5.52 -8.30
N LEU A 90 42.54 6.78 -8.71
CA LEU A 90 43.88 7.35 -8.91
C LEU A 90 44.69 7.42 -7.61
N ASP A 91 44.04 7.68 -6.47
CA ASP A 91 44.71 7.73 -5.19
C ASP A 91 45.08 6.33 -4.67
N LYS A 92 44.13 5.38 -4.74
CA LYS A 92 44.33 3.99 -4.29
C LYS A 92 45.35 3.23 -5.14
N ALA A 93 45.45 3.54 -6.43
CA ALA A 93 46.47 2.99 -7.33
C ALA A 93 47.91 3.30 -6.87
N LYS A 94 48.15 4.33 -6.04
CA LYS A 94 49.49 4.62 -5.50
C LYS A 94 49.99 3.56 -4.51
N HIS A 95 49.09 2.75 -3.97
CA HIS A 95 49.36 1.77 -2.93
C HIS A 95 48.92 0.35 -3.32
N ASP A 96 48.73 0.08 -4.63
CA ASP A 96 48.22 -1.19 -5.17
C ASP A 96 46.91 -1.67 -4.50
N ASN A 97 46.09 -0.72 -4.03
CA ASN A 97 44.81 -1.01 -3.39
C ASN A 97 43.65 -0.85 -4.38
N LEU A 98 42.59 -1.63 -4.19
CA LEU A 98 41.35 -1.51 -4.95
C LEU A 98 40.42 -0.48 -4.32
N VAL A 99 39.52 0.07 -5.16
CA VAL A 99 38.37 0.88 -4.72
C VAL A 99 37.15 -0.02 -4.56
N PRO A 100 36.22 0.28 -3.63
CA PRO A 100 35.01 -0.53 -3.43
C PRO A 100 34.13 -0.65 -4.68
N PHE A 101 34.14 0.38 -5.54
CA PHE A 101 33.49 0.34 -6.85
C PHE A 101 34.35 1.03 -7.90
N ASN A 102 34.46 0.42 -9.08
CA ASN A 102 35.16 1.02 -10.23
C ASN A 102 34.24 1.92 -11.09
N SER A 103 32.93 1.87 -10.85
CA SER A 103 31.94 2.60 -11.61
C SER A 103 30.62 2.74 -10.85
N TYR A 104 29.84 3.76 -11.20
CA TYR A 104 28.48 3.92 -10.68
C TYR A 104 27.55 2.75 -11.05
N ALA A 105 27.84 2.07 -12.18
CA ALA A 105 27.07 0.90 -12.60
C ALA A 105 27.25 -0.27 -11.63
N GLN A 106 28.44 -0.46 -11.07
CA GLN A 106 28.65 -1.47 -10.02
C GLN A 106 27.87 -1.12 -8.74
N ILE A 107 27.82 0.15 -8.35
CA ILE A 107 26.98 0.59 -7.22
C ILE A 107 25.52 0.22 -7.47
N TYR A 108 24.97 0.57 -8.63
CA TYR A 108 23.57 0.28 -8.93
C TYR A 108 23.29 -1.21 -9.07
N ASN A 109 24.22 -1.99 -9.62
CA ASN A 109 24.08 -3.44 -9.68
C ASN A 109 24.08 -4.05 -8.28
N ALA A 110 24.97 -3.62 -7.38
CA ALA A 110 24.97 -4.06 -5.98
C ALA A 110 23.65 -3.69 -5.28
N ILE A 111 23.19 -2.44 -5.41
CA ILE A 111 21.89 -2.01 -4.85
C ILE A 111 20.72 -2.85 -5.40
N ASN A 112 20.70 -3.11 -6.70
CA ASN A 112 19.65 -3.93 -7.34
C ASN A 112 19.76 -5.43 -6.99
N SER A 113 20.89 -5.88 -6.44
CA SER A 113 21.11 -7.25 -5.99
C SER A 113 20.80 -7.46 -4.50
N ILE A 114 20.34 -6.42 -3.79
CA ILE A 114 19.93 -6.56 -2.38
C ILE A 114 18.70 -7.45 -2.32
N GLU A 115 18.84 -8.63 -1.70
CA GLU A 115 17.75 -9.60 -1.53
C GLU A 115 16.88 -9.28 -0.31
N LEU A 116 17.45 -8.61 0.69
CA LEU A 116 16.76 -8.29 1.94
C LEU A 116 15.59 -7.34 1.68
N GLY A 117 14.38 -7.85 1.86
CA GLY A 117 13.15 -7.09 1.62
C GLY A 117 12.89 -6.81 0.14
N ASP A 118 13.47 -7.57 -0.78
CA ASP A 118 13.28 -7.37 -2.22
C ASP A 118 11.81 -7.54 -2.63
N ALA A 119 11.36 -6.62 -3.45
CA ALA A 119 10.08 -6.65 -4.13
C ALA A 119 10.29 -5.89 -5.46
N PRO A 120 10.44 -6.56 -6.61
CA PRO A 120 10.76 -5.86 -7.85
C PRO A 120 9.56 -5.04 -8.36
N TRP A 121 9.84 -3.88 -8.94
CA TRP A 121 8.82 -3.06 -9.59
C TRP A 121 8.16 -3.82 -10.74
N GLN A 122 6.84 -3.87 -10.71
CA GLN A 122 6.00 -4.34 -11.80
C GLN A 122 5.29 -3.17 -12.47
N SER A 123 4.81 -3.38 -13.68
CA SER A 123 3.93 -2.42 -14.33
C SER A 123 2.93 -3.09 -15.24
N PHE A 124 1.76 -2.47 -15.36
CA PHE A 124 0.78 -2.80 -16.38
C PHE A 124 0.37 -1.55 -17.13
N LEU A 125 -0.16 -1.77 -18.33
CA LEU A 125 -0.68 -0.73 -19.19
C LEU A 125 -2.20 -0.84 -19.22
N MET A 126 -2.88 0.26 -18.93
CA MET A 126 -4.33 0.34 -19.07
C MET A 126 -4.71 1.07 -20.34
N THR A 127 -5.64 0.46 -21.08
CA THR A 127 -6.29 1.02 -22.26
C THR A 127 -7.78 0.76 -22.14
N PHE A 128 -8.60 1.76 -22.44
CA PHE A 128 -10.06 1.63 -22.36
C PHE A 128 -10.63 1.42 -23.76
N ALA A 129 -11.64 0.55 -23.85
CA ALA A 129 -12.35 0.30 -25.10
C ALA A 129 -13.15 1.55 -25.52
N ASP A 130 -13.23 1.77 -26.83
CA ASP A 130 -13.79 2.99 -27.42
C ASP A 130 -15.25 2.76 -27.84
N ASP A 131 -16.18 3.48 -27.18
CA ASP A 131 -17.60 3.47 -27.55
C ASP A 131 -18.01 4.70 -28.37
N SER A 132 -17.04 5.53 -28.79
CA SER A 132 -17.31 6.85 -29.40
C SER A 132 -17.07 6.91 -30.91
N ASN A 133 -18.00 7.50 -31.66
CA ASN A 133 -17.86 7.73 -33.10
C ASN A 133 -16.92 8.90 -33.47
N ASN A 134 -16.32 9.61 -32.51
CA ASN A 134 -15.52 10.83 -32.74
C ASN A 134 -14.21 10.86 -31.93
N LEU A 135 -13.18 10.16 -32.43
CA LEU A 135 -11.85 10.05 -31.82
C LEU A 135 -11.13 11.39 -31.57
N ALA A 136 -11.43 12.43 -32.35
CA ALA A 136 -10.75 13.72 -32.29
C ALA A 136 -11.06 14.52 -31.01
N ASP A 137 -12.19 14.24 -30.36
CA ASP A 137 -12.71 15.03 -29.24
C ASP A 137 -12.41 14.43 -27.86
N THR A 138 -11.86 13.21 -27.76
CA THR A 138 -11.55 12.56 -26.47
C THR A 138 -10.22 11.78 -26.46
N PRO A 139 -9.06 12.44 -26.66
CA PRO A 139 -7.74 11.78 -26.74
C PRO A 139 -7.31 11.06 -25.45
N TRP A 140 -7.93 11.38 -24.32
CA TRP A 140 -7.69 10.74 -23.03
C TRP A 140 -8.34 9.35 -22.91
N LYS A 141 -9.35 9.00 -23.72
CA LYS A 141 -9.92 7.64 -23.70
C LYS A 141 -9.02 6.62 -24.41
N THR A 142 -8.35 7.06 -25.46
CA THR A 142 -7.49 6.23 -26.32
C THR A 142 -6.04 6.23 -25.87
N ALA A 143 -5.68 7.11 -24.93
CA ALA A 143 -4.35 7.13 -24.32
C ALA A 143 -4.09 5.88 -23.48
N SER A 144 -2.83 5.46 -23.45
CA SER A 144 -2.39 4.35 -22.60
C SER A 144 -1.82 4.88 -21.28
N TYR A 145 -2.29 4.31 -20.18
CA TYR A 145 -1.93 4.73 -18.83
C TYR A 145 -1.06 3.65 -18.20
N LYS A 146 0.23 3.94 -18.04
CA LYS A 146 1.18 3.03 -17.39
C LYS A 146 1.13 3.23 -15.87
N VAL A 147 0.87 2.14 -15.15
CA VAL A 147 0.89 2.09 -13.69
C VAL A 147 2.09 1.26 -13.26
N TRP A 148 2.87 1.78 -12.31
CA TRP A 148 3.97 1.06 -11.68
C TRP A 148 3.59 0.70 -10.25
N TYR A 149 3.90 -0.51 -9.81
CA TYR A 149 3.53 -1.01 -8.49
C TYR A 149 4.48 -2.10 -8.00
N TYR A 150 4.55 -2.29 -6.69
CA TYR A 150 5.08 -3.49 -6.07
C TYR A 150 3.95 -4.49 -5.83
N ASP A 151 4.24 -5.79 -5.91
CA ASP A 151 3.27 -6.82 -5.50
C ASP A 151 2.95 -6.65 -4.02
N PRO A 152 1.71 -6.29 -3.64
CA PRO A 152 1.36 -6.07 -2.25
C PRO A 152 1.55 -7.31 -1.40
N ALA A 153 1.36 -8.53 -1.94
CA ALA A 153 1.56 -9.75 -1.16
C ALA A 153 3.02 -9.91 -0.73
N GLN A 154 3.96 -9.61 -1.63
CA GLN A 154 5.40 -9.64 -1.34
C GLN A 154 5.79 -8.53 -0.35
N VAL A 155 5.29 -7.32 -0.56
CA VAL A 155 5.54 -6.20 0.37
C VAL A 155 5.03 -6.54 1.77
N ILE A 156 3.85 -7.13 1.87
CA ILE A 156 3.29 -7.56 3.14
C ILE A 156 4.16 -8.63 3.81
N SER A 157 4.61 -9.63 3.06
CA SER A 157 5.53 -10.66 3.55
C SER A 157 6.81 -10.04 4.12
N ASN A 158 7.44 -9.11 3.38
CA ASN A 158 8.67 -8.44 3.80
C ASN A 158 8.45 -7.58 5.06
N MET A 159 7.30 -6.93 5.17
CA MET A 159 6.95 -6.15 6.36
C MET A 159 6.66 -7.03 7.58
N LEU A 160 6.03 -8.20 7.40
CA LEU A 160 5.77 -9.14 8.49
C LEU A 160 7.04 -9.82 8.98
N ASP A 161 7.99 -10.11 8.09
CA ASP A 161 9.28 -10.70 8.46
C ASP A 161 10.24 -9.71 9.14
N ASN A 162 9.85 -8.43 9.30
CA ASN A 162 10.72 -7.41 9.88
C ASN A 162 10.80 -7.53 11.42
N PRO A 163 11.96 -7.93 11.99
CA PRO A 163 12.11 -8.09 13.45
C PRO A 163 12.06 -6.76 14.21
N ASP A 164 12.23 -5.62 13.54
CA ASP A 164 12.13 -4.29 14.17
C ASP A 164 10.74 -3.99 14.76
N PHE A 165 9.74 -4.77 14.36
CA PHE A 165 8.37 -4.68 14.86
C PHE A 165 8.12 -5.57 16.08
N ASP A 166 9.08 -6.41 16.50
CA ASP A 166 8.93 -7.26 17.68
C ASP A 166 8.65 -6.41 18.94
N GLY A 167 7.70 -6.87 19.75
CA GLY A 167 7.18 -6.14 20.91
C GLY A 167 6.40 -4.86 20.59
N GLN A 168 6.23 -4.51 19.30
CA GLN A 168 5.46 -3.37 18.82
C GLN A 168 4.39 -3.76 17.78
N PHE A 169 3.99 -5.02 17.80
CA PHE A 169 3.06 -5.63 16.87
C PHE A 169 2.00 -6.44 17.63
N ASP A 170 0.72 -6.22 17.31
CA ASP A 170 -0.39 -6.96 17.90
C ASP A 170 -0.80 -8.15 17.01
N TYR A 171 -0.67 -9.38 17.52
CA TYR A 171 -1.01 -10.62 16.80
C TYR A 171 -2.47 -11.06 16.97
N ALA A 172 -3.10 -10.64 18.08
CA ALA A 172 -4.48 -10.96 18.38
C ALA A 172 -5.38 -9.75 18.15
N ALA A 173 -6.56 -9.95 17.58
CA ALA A 173 -7.52 -8.86 17.41
C ALA A 173 -8.21 -8.47 18.71
N TYR A 174 -8.58 -7.20 18.80
CA TYR A 174 -9.55 -6.70 19.78
C TYR A 174 -10.99 -6.99 19.30
N VAL A 175 -11.96 -7.09 20.22
CA VAL A 175 -13.32 -7.70 20.07
C VAL A 175 -14.19 -7.26 18.86
N GLU A 176 -13.83 -6.29 18.05
CA GLU A 176 -14.72 -5.71 17.03
C GLU A 176 -14.77 -6.41 15.65
N THR A 177 -14.09 -7.54 15.44
CA THR A 177 -14.03 -8.19 14.11
C THR A 177 -15.18 -9.17 13.86
N GLN A 178 -16.36 -8.67 13.46
CA GLN A 178 -17.55 -9.50 13.16
C GLN A 178 -17.45 -10.30 11.85
N ILE A 179 -16.51 -9.96 10.97
CA ILE A 179 -16.51 -10.38 9.54
C ILE A 179 -16.27 -11.89 9.35
N TYR A 180 -15.59 -12.53 10.29
CA TYR A 180 -15.13 -13.92 10.15
C TYR A 180 -15.59 -14.81 11.31
N GLU A 181 -16.52 -14.33 12.14
CA GLU A 181 -16.98 -15.08 13.32
C GLU A 181 -17.67 -16.41 12.96
N ASP A 182 -18.16 -16.57 11.74
CA ASP A 182 -18.87 -17.79 11.32
C ASP A 182 -17.95 -18.85 10.69
N ASP A 183 -16.71 -18.48 10.31
CA ASP A 183 -15.75 -19.43 9.76
C ASP A 183 -14.89 -20.06 10.87
N ASN A 184 -14.75 -21.39 10.83
CA ASN A 184 -13.86 -22.11 11.74
C ASN A 184 -12.45 -22.26 11.18
N ALA A 185 -12.25 -22.11 9.86
CA ALA A 185 -10.94 -22.17 9.22
C ALA A 185 -10.04 -20.99 9.62
N THR A 186 -10.63 -19.85 10.00
CA THR A 186 -9.92 -18.65 10.45
C THR A 186 -9.60 -18.66 11.96
N LYS A 187 -10.02 -19.71 12.69
CA LYS A 187 -9.78 -19.81 14.13
C LYS A 187 -8.28 -19.97 14.41
N GLY A 188 -7.77 -19.16 15.33
CA GLY A 188 -6.38 -19.10 15.72
C GLY A 188 -5.52 -18.24 14.78
N CYS A 189 -6.07 -17.76 13.67
CA CYS A 189 -5.34 -16.91 12.74
C CYS A 189 -5.08 -15.52 13.36
N MET A 190 -4.02 -14.88 12.87
CA MET A 190 -3.73 -13.47 13.03
C MET A 190 -4.45 -12.70 11.91
N PRO A 191 -5.34 -11.75 12.25
CA PRO A 191 -5.83 -10.82 11.26
C PRO A 191 -4.72 -9.83 10.91
N CYS A 192 -4.58 -9.54 9.63
CA CYS A 192 -3.64 -8.56 9.09
C CYS A 192 -4.45 -7.49 8.32
N PRO A 193 -4.94 -6.46 9.04
CA PRO A 193 -5.78 -5.43 8.46
C PRO A 193 -4.89 -4.41 7.75
N VAL A 194 -4.94 -4.46 6.43
CA VAL A 194 -4.23 -3.62 5.48
C VAL A 194 -4.91 -2.26 5.40
N ILE A 195 -4.12 -1.22 5.64
CA ILE A 195 -4.52 0.17 5.52
C ILE A 195 -3.82 0.74 4.29
N LEU A 196 -4.60 1.32 3.39
CA LEU A 196 -4.10 1.99 2.20
C LEU A 196 -4.13 3.49 2.39
N GLY A 197 -3.24 4.20 1.71
CA GLY A 197 -3.25 5.67 1.68
C GLY A 197 -2.91 6.19 0.30
N SER A 198 -3.46 7.36 -0.08
CA SER A 198 -3.05 7.96 -1.35
C SER A 198 -2.94 9.47 -1.31
N ASN A 199 -1.75 9.98 -1.65
CA ASN A 199 -1.50 11.40 -1.85
C ASN A 199 -1.26 11.69 -3.34
N LYS A 200 -1.51 12.94 -3.76
CA LYS A 200 -1.11 13.40 -5.10
C LYS A 200 0.30 13.96 -4.97
N THR A 201 1.22 13.53 -5.83
CA THR A 201 2.61 14.01 -5.80
C THR A 201 3.12 14.33 -7.20
N THR A 202 3.98 15.34 -7.30
CA THR A 202 4.70 15.69 -8.54
C THR A 202 6.05 14.99 -8.53
N VAL A 203 6.29 14.07 -9.47
CA VAL A 203 7.49 13.22 -9.50
C VAL A 203 8.60 13.80 -10.38
N SER A 204 8.27 14.64 -11.36
CA SER A 204 9.27 15.40 -12.11
C SER A 204 8.80 16.81 -12.50
N ILE A 205 9.69 17.79 -12.29
CA ILE A 205 9.47 19.19 -12.68
C ILE A 205 10.08 19.44 -14.07
N ALA A 206 11.21 18.81 -14.40
CA ALA A 206 11.98 19.08 -15.61
C ALA A 206 11.46 18.40 -16.90
N THR A 207 10.73 17.28 -16.79
CA THR A 207 10.27 16.44 -17.94
C THR A 207 8.76 16.55 -18.20
N GLY A 208 8.19 17.73 -17.96
CA GLY A 208 6.82 18.05 -18.42
C GLY A 208 5.72 17.81 -17.39
N TYR A 209 5.98 18.12 -16.11
CA TYR A 209 5.01 18.07 -15.01
C TYR A 209 4.26 16.73 -14.98
N VAL A 210 4.97 15.67 -14.62
CA VAL A 210 4.34 14.36 -14.44
C VAL A 210 3.91 14.22 -12.98
N GLU A 211 2.60 14.10 -12.79
CA GLU A 211 1.97 13.91 -11.49
C GLU A 211 1.44 12.48 -11.40
N TYR A 212 1.57 11.88 -10.21
CA TYR A 212 1.01 10.58 -9.89
C TYR A 212 0.24 10.66 -8.58
N HIS A 213 -0.71 9.75 -8.40
CA HIS A 213 -1.17 9.43 -7.06
C HIS A 213 -0.27 8.33 -6.50
N LEU A 214 0.49 8.61 -5.45
CA LEU A 214 1.19 7.53 -4.75
C LEU A 214 0.16 6.71 -3.98
N LEU A 215 0.35 5.40 -3.98
CA LEU A 215 -0.39 4.46 -3.16
C LEU A 215 0.56 3.94 -2.08
N TYR A 216 0.15 4.06 -0.82
CA TYR A 216 0.88 3.58 0.34
C TYR A 216 0.14 2.40 0.96
N LEU A 217 0.89 1.48 1.55
CA LEU A 217 0.42 0.34 2.31
C LEU A 217 1.05 0.36 3.71
N LEU A 218 0.23 0.06 4.72
CA LEU A 218 0.65 -0.17 6.10
C LEU A 218 -0.33 -1.13 6.80
N PHE A 219 -0.01 -1.58 8.02
CA PHE A 219 -0.90 -2.44 8.82
C PHE A 219 -1.42 -1.77 10.07
N SER A 220 -2.61 -2.21 10.49
CA SER A 220 -3.16 -1.83 11.78
C SER A 220 -2.42 -2.45 12.97
N ASN A 221 -1.82 -3.64 12.80
CA ASN A 221 -1.13 -4.39 13.86
C ASN A 221 0.11 -3.66 14.42
N ILE A 222 0.74 -2.82 13.61
CA ILE A 222 1.94 -2.07 14.01
C ILE A 222 1.50 -0.92 14.93
N HIS A 223 2.10 -0.84 16.12
CA HIS A 223 1.88 0.24 17.07
C HIS A 223 2.24 1.61 16.49
N ASN A 224 1.53 2.65 16.93
CA ASN A 224 1.71 4.01 16.42
C ASN A 224 3.14 4.56 16.64
N THR A 225 3.80 4.15 17.72
CA THR A 225 5.20 4.50 18.04
C THR A 225 6.16 4.13 16.92
N VAL A 226 5.95 2.99 16.26
CA VAL A 226 6.79 2.51 15.16
C VAL A 226 6.43 3.17 13.83
N ARG A 227 5.14 3.50 13.61
CA ARG A 227 4.70 4.23 12.40
C ARG A 227 5.40 5.58 12.23
N CYS A 228 5.76 6.23 13.34
CA CYS A 228 6.46 7.52 13.34
C CYS A 228 7.99 7.39 13.33
N ALA A 229 8.56 6.20 13.48
CA ALA A 229 9.99 5.98 13.70
C ALA A 229 10.77 5.55 12.45
N HIS A 230 10.22 5.73 11.24
CA HIS A 230 10.89 5.42 9.96
C HIS A 230 11.34 3.95 9.78
N ARG A 231 10.70 2.97 10.44
CA ARG A 231 11.06 1.54 10.35
C ARG A 231 10.35 0.76 9.25
N ASN A 232 10.16 1.34 8.06
CA ASN A 232 9.41 0.72 6.96
C ASN A 232 7.95 0.31 7.28
N ALA A 233 7.35 0.93 8.31
CA ALA A 233 5.95 0.67 8.69
C ALA A 233 4.92 1.24 7.70
N VAL A 234 5.35 2.10 6.77
CA VAL A 234 4.54 2.66 5.68
C VAL A 234 5.35 2.58 4.40
N VAL A 235 4.86 1.82 3.42
CA VAL A 235 5.59 1.55 2.16
C VAL A 235 4.81 2.12 0.97
N PRO A 236 5.40 2.94 0.09
CA PRO A 236 4.80 3.30 -1.18
C PRO A 236 4.81 2.07 -2.11
N ILE A 237 3.62 1.56 -2.46
CA ILE A 237 3.44 0.36 -3.28
C ILE A 237 3.02 0.65 -4.71
N GLY A 238 2.73 1.91 -5.08
CA GLY A 238 2.38 2.20 -6.47
C GLY A 238 2.30 3.66 -6.87
N PHE A 239 2.42 3.89 -8.17
CA PHE A 239 2.28 5.18 -8.85
C PHE A 239 1.07 5.10 -9.79
N LEU A 240 -0.07 5.57 -9.33
CA LEU A 240 -1.31 5.56 -10.11
C LEU A 240 -1.30 6.72 -11.09
N ALA A 241 -1.63 6.40 -12.35
CA ALA A 241 -1.61 7.37 -13.44
C ALA A 241 -2.67 8.45 -13.25
N ILE A 242 -2.31 9.71 -13.53
CA ILE A 242 -3.23 10.84 -13.56
C ILE A 242 -3.43 11.25 -15.02
N PRO A 243 -4.65 11.13 -15.58
CA PRO A 243 -4.90 11.57 -16.94
C PRO A 243 -4.84 13.09 -17.00
N LYS A 244 -4.02 13.60 -17.91
CA LYS A 244 -3.92 15.03 -18.18
C LYS A 244 -5.22 15.51 -18.83
N ARG A 245 -5.68 16.68 -18.40
CA ARG A 245 -6.88 17.35 -18.95
C ARG A 245 -6.49 18.61 -19.69
N ASP A 246 -7.17 18.87 -20.80
CA ASP A 246 -7.32 20.22 -21.33
C ASP A 246 -8.47 20.94 -20.60
N TRP A 247 -8.39 22.26 -20.51
CA TRP A 247 -9.40 23.11 -19.87
C TRP A 247 -10.82 22.89 -20.42
N LYS A 248 -10.95 22.46 -21.69
CA LYS A 248 -12.24 22.15 -22.32
C LYS A 248 -13.02 21.02 -21.64
N TYR A 249 -12.38 20.18 -20.83
CA TYR A 249 -13.01 19.03 -20.14
C TYR A 249 -13.28 19.29 -18.65
N ASP A 250 -13.12 20.52 -18.15
CA ASP A 250 -13.25 20.80 -16.72
C ASP A 250 -14.61 20.44 -16.13
N ASN A 251 -15.67 20.55 -16.95
CA ASN A 251 -17.03 20.19 -16.58
C ASN A 251 -17.54 18.92 -17.27
N ASP A 252 -16.67 18.16 -17.93
CA ASP A 252 -17.06 16.93 -18.64
C ASP A 252 -17.29 15.78 -17.64
N THR A 253 -18.54 15.36 -17.53
CA THR A 253 -18.95 14.23 -16.69
C THR A 253 -18.33 12.91 -17.15
N THR A 254 -18.12 12.74 -18.45
CA THR A 254 -17.48 11.55 -19.03
C THR A 254 -16.02 11.45 -18.62
N PHE A 255 -15.30 12.57 -18.65
CA PHE A 255 -13.91 12.62 -18.19
C PHE A 255 -13.78 12.35 -16.68
N ARG A 256 -14.74 12.84 -15.89
CA ARG A 256 -14.79 12.56 -14.44
C ARG A 256 -15.00 11.07 -14.15
N LYS A 257 -15.94 10.43 -14.86
CA LYS A 257 -16.19 8.99 -14.76
C LYS A 257 -14.95 8.18 -15.12
N PHE A 258 -14.33 8.52 -16.25
CA PHE A 258 -13.10 7.88 -16.72
C PHE A 258 -11.97 7.93 -15.68
N LYS A 259 -11.76 9.09 -15.04
CA LYS A 259 -10.75 9.21 -13.97
C LYS A 259 -11.01 8.25 -12.81
N GLN A 260 -12.27 8.11 -12.41
CA GLN A 260 -12.65 7.21 -11.31
C GLN A 260 -12.49 5.75 -11.73
N GLU A 261 -12.89 5.39 -12.95
CA GLU A 261 -12.71 4.04 -13.49
C GLU A 261 -11.22 3.65 -13.59
N LEU A 262 -10.38 4.55 -14.10
CA LEU A 262 -8.93 4.40 -14.12
C LEU A 262 -8.36 4.19 -12.72
N TYR A 263 -8.80 4.98 -11.75
CA TYR A 263 -8.35 4.87 -10.36
C TYR A 263 -8.76 3.53 -9.72
N HIS A 264 -10.03 3.16 -9.81
CA HIS A 264 -10.57 1.91 -9.23
C HIS A 264 -9.98 0.67 -9.89
N THR A 265 -9.86 0.67 -11.21
CA THR A 265 -9.27 -0.45 -11.96
C THR A 265 -7.78 -0.58 -11.62
N SER A 266 -7.05 0.53 -11.46
CA SER A 266 -5.66 0.48 -11.02
C SER A 266 -5.52 -0.15 -9.64
N LEU A 267 -6.36 0.25 -8.67
CA LEU A 267 -6.36 -0.34 -7.32
C LEU A 267 -6.73 -1.82 -7.36
N LEU A 268 -7.73 -2.20 -8.16
CA LEU A 268 -8.13 -3.59 -8.34
C LEU A 268 -6.96 -4.45 -8.85
N CYS A 269 -6.29 -4.00 -9.91
CA CYS A 269 -5.15 -4.72 -10.49
C CYS A 269 -3.99 -4.86 -9.49
N ILE A 270 -3.64 -3.78 -8.78
CA ILE A 270 -2.55 -3.79 -7.79
C ILE A 270 -2.87 -4.73 -6.63
N LEU A 271 -4.08 -4.67 -6.07
CA LEU A 271 -4.45 -5.41 -4.86
C LEU A 271 -4.92 -6.85 -5.13
N GLN A 272 -5.10 -7.22 -6.40
CA GLN A 272 -5.54 -8.55 -6.80
C GLN A 272 -4.77 -9.71 -6.13
N PRO A 273 -3.43 -9.66 -5.93
CA PRO A 273 -2.68 -10.72 -5.25
C PRO A 273 -3.17 -11.02 -3.83
N LEU A 274 -3.75 -10.05 -3.13
CA LEU A 274 -4.21 -10.22 -1.75
C LEU A 274 -5.50 -11.04 -1.65
N LYS A 275 -6.30 -11.07 -2.73
CA LYS A 275 -7.67 -11.61 -2.72
C LYS A 275 -7.76 -13.07 -2.26
N ALA A 276 -6.76 -13.90 -2.56
CA ALA A 276 -6.71 -15.28 -2.09
C ALA A 276 -6.52 -15.35 -0.57
N GLY A 277 -5.56 -14.58 -0.04
CA GLY A 277 -5.24 -14.48 1.39
C GLY A 277 -6.32 -13.79 2.23
N MET A 278 -7.29 -13.13 1.61
CA MET A 278 -8.48 -12.60 2.30
C MET A 278 -9.58 -13.65 2.52
N LYS A 279 -9.49 -14.81 1.86
CA LYS A 279 -10.45 -15.92 1.98
C LYS A 279 -9.87 -17.12 2.70
N ILE A 280 -8.62 -17.44 2.38
CA ILE A 280 -7.91 -18.60 2.91
C ILE A 280 -6.69 -18.07 3.64
N PRO A 281 -6.54 -18.35 4.94
CA PRO A 281 -5.35 -17.94 5.68
C PRO A 281 -4.07 -18.45 5.02
N VAL A 282 -3.01 -17.66 5.09
CA VAL A 282 -1.68 -17.98 4.56
C VAL A 282 -0.66 -18.02 5.69
N ILE A 283 0.36 -18.87 5.59
CA ILE A 283 1.43 -18.92 6.60
C ILE A 283 2.43 -17.81 6.29
N GLN A 284 2.75 -16.98 7.28
CA GLN A 284 3.75 -15.91 7.18
C GLN A 284 4.69 -15.95 8.38
N GLN A 285 5.96 -15.68 8.16
CA GLN A 285 6.89 -15.36 9.24
C GLN A 285 6.58 -13.95 9.74
N CYS A 286 6.56 -13.77 11.06
CA CYS A 286 6.18 -12.53 11.71
C CYS A 286 7.33 -11.97 12.57
N PRO A 287 7.19 -10.75 13.14
CA PRO A 287 8.31 -10.06 13.79
C PRO A 287 8.92 -10.78 15.00
N ASP A 288 8.16 -11.67 15.64
CA ASP A 288 8.57 -12.51 16.78
C ASP A 288 9.47 -13.69 16.34
N GLY A 289 9.69 -13.83 15.04
CA GLY A 289 10.44 -14.93 14.43
C GLY A 289 9.64 -16.22 14.28
N HIS A 290 8.39 -16.26 14.74
CA HIS A 290 7.49 -17.40 14.54
C HIS A 290 6.73 -17.28 13.23
N PHE A 291 6.17 -18.41 12.78
CA PHE A 291 5.18 -18.41 11.71
C PHE A 291 3.79 -18.27 12.30
N HIS A 292 2.89 -17.61 11.59
CA HIS A 292 1.48 -17.48 11.97
C HIS A 292 0.60 -17.75 10.76
N TRP A 293 -0.59 -18.31 11.00
CA TRP A 293 -1.66 -18.27 10.00
C TRP A 293 -2.22 -16.86 9.93
N VAL A 294 -2.18 -16.23 8.78
CA VAL A 294 -2.56 -14.83 8.57
C VAL A 294 -3.74 -14.74 7.61
N ILE A 295 -4.76 -13.98 8.00
CA ILE A 295 -5.88 -13.62 7.11
C ILE A 295 -5.79 -12.13 6.78
N TYR A 296 -5.78 -11.79 5.49
CA TYR A 296 -5.71 -10.40 5.05
C TYR A 296 -7.09 -9.75 5.05
N GLU A 297 -7.14 -8.46 5.38
CA GLU A 297 -8.36 -7.66 5.33
C GLU A 297 -8.04 -6.26 4.80
N LEU A 298 -8.91 -5.67 3.96
CA LEU A 298 -8.80 -4.27 3.56
C LEU A 298 -9.56 -3.40 4.57
N ALA A 299 -8.86 -2.91 5.59
CA ALA A 299 -9.48 -2.29 6.76
C ALA A 299 -9.82 -0.82 6.56
N ALA A 300 -8.92 -0.05 5.94
CA ALA A 300 -9.12 1.39 5.78
C ALA A 300 -8.39 1.97 4.56
N PHE A 301 -8.92 3.08 4.06
CA PHE A 301 -8.26 3.90 3.06
C PHE A 301 -8.16 5.35 3.55
N ILE A 302 -6.94 5.80 3.82
CA ILE A 302 -6.62 7.16 4.27
C ILE A 302 -6.50 8.07 3.06
N SER A 303 -7.42 9.01 2.93
CA SER A 303 -7.40 10.01 1.86
C SER A 303 -8.14 11.28 2.27
N ASP A 304 -7.92 12.36 1.52
CA ASP A 304 -8.69 13.60 1.65
C ASP A 304 -10.12 13.42 1.12
N TYR A 305 -11.04 14.28 1.58
CA TYR A 305 -12.47 14.14 1.31
C TYR A 305 -12.83 13.94 -0.18
N PRO A 306 -12.30 14.71 -1.15
CA PRO A 306 -12.61 14.49 -2.56
C PRO A 306 -12.24 13.09 -3.07
N LYS A 307 -11.14 12.51 -2.57
CA LYS A 307 -10.75 11.14 -2.90
C LYS A 307 -11.59 10.11 -2.17
N GLN A 308 -11.98 10.35 -0.91
CA GLN A 308 -12.92 9.46 -0.22
C GLN A 308 -14.25 9.36 -0.97
N VAL A 309 -14.75 10.48 -1.50
CA VAL A 309 -15.95 10.52 -2.35
C VAL A 309 -15.76 9.67 -3.62
N ALA A 310 -14.63 9.84 -4.31
CA ALA A 310 -14.30 9.04 -5.49
C ALA A 310 -14.12 7.54 -5.19
N LEU A 311 -13.52 7.21 -4.05
CA LEU A 311 -13.30 5.84 -3.56
C LEU A 311 -14.61 5.14 -3.20
N ALA A 312 -15.48 5.83 -2.47
CA ALA A 312 -16.76 5.26 -2.03
C ALA A 312 -17.82 5.23 -3.14
N GLY A 313 -17.61 5.95 -4.25
CA GLY A 313 -18.60 6.07 -5.32
C GLY A 313 -19.83 6.88 -4.90
N VAL A 314 -19.65 7.85 -4.00
CA VAL A 314 -20.73 8.71 -3.49
C VAL A 314 -20.73 10.07 -4.17
N VAL A 315 -21.84 10.79 -4.10
CA VAL A 315 -21.95 12.16 -4.63
C VAL A 315 -21.18 13.14 -3.73
N GLN A 316 -20.46 14.09 -4.34
CA GLN A 316 -19.74 15.13 -3.59
C GLN A 316 -20.68 15.97 -2.72
N GLY A 317 -20.24 16.31 -1.50
CA GLY A 317 -21.04 17.01 -0.50
C GLY A 317 -21.72 16.08 0.53
N TRP A 318 -21.56 14.77 0.38
CA TRP A 318 -22.11 13.73 1.27
C TRP A 318 -21.04 12.95 2.03
N CYS A 319 -21.45 12.24 3.08
CA CYS A 319 -20.56 11.41 3.87
C CYS A 319 -20.21 10.12 3.11
N PRO A 320 -18.92 9.78 2.92
CA PRO A 320 -18.52 8.53 2.27
C PRO A 320 -18.62 7.30 3.19
N LYS A 321 -18.91 7.50 4.48
CA LYS A 321 -18.92 6.43 5.50
C LYS A 321 -20.32 6.00 5.91
N CYS A 322 -21.28 6.92 5.93
CA CYS A 322 -22.63 6.65 6.40
C CYS A 322 -23.69 7.35 5.55
N THR A 323 -24.92 6.86 5.65
CA THR A 323 -26.10 7.41 4.97
C THR A 323 -26.64 8.71 5.60
N GLY A 324 -25.85 9.36 6.47
CA GLY A 324 -26.26 10.58 7.15
C GLY A 324 -26.42 11.75 6.18
N ILE A 325 -27.40 12.61 6.45
CA ILE A 325 -27.69 13.76 5.59
C ILE A 325 -26.77 14.92 6.00
N ASN A 326 -26.15 15.59 5.05
CA ASN A 326 -25.20 16.67 5.35
C ASN A 326 -25.82 17.87 6.11
N LYS A 327 -27.14 18.05 6.01
CA LYS A 327 -27.93 19.06 6.73
C LYS A 327 -28.49 18.56 8.07
N ASP A 328 -28.33 17.27 8.38
CA ASP A 328 -28.84 16.62 9.59
C ASP A 328 -27.93 15.45 9.98
N LEU A 329 -26.77 15.79 10.56
CA LEU A 329 -25.74 14.80 10.91
C LEU A 329 -26.12 13.94 12.13
N ASP A 330 -27.00 14.45 13.00
CA ASP A 330 -27.50 13.75 14.19
C ASP A 330 -28.73 12.88 13.89
N GLY A 331 -29.25 12.95 12.66
CA GLY A 331 -30.35 12.13 12.18
C GLY A 331 -30.00 10.64 12.08
N PRO A 332 -31.00 9.78 11.86
CA PRO A 332 -30.78 8.35 11.71
C PRO A 332 -29.83 8.07 10.54
N SER A 333 -28.71 7.43 10.83
CA SER A 333 -27.71 7.05 9.83
C SER A 333 -27.19 5.65 10.10
N GLY A 334 -26.78 4.97 9.03
CA GLY A 334 -26.12 3.67 9.09
C GLY A 334 -24.88 3.66 8.20
N PRO A 335 -23.97 2.69 8.39
CA PRO A 335 -22.78 2.56 7.56
C PRO A 335 -23.14 2.22 6.11
N HIS A 336 -22.35 2.72 5.16
CA HIS A 336 -22.41 2.26 3.77
C HIS A 336 -21.86 0.83 3.69
N THR A 337 -22.75 -0.16 3.68
CA THR A 337 -22.39 -1.56 3.47
C THR A 337 -22.67 -1.99 2.04
N GLN A 338 -21.92 -2.99 1.55
CA GLN A 338 -22.15 -3.52 0.21
C GLN A 338 -23.57 -4.10 0.04
N SER A 339 -24.11 -4.73 1.10
CA SER A 339 -25.49 -5.24 1.12
C SER A 339 -26.51 -4.11 0.93
N LEU A 340 -26.33 -2.99 1.64
CA LEU A 340 -27.20 -1.83 1.54
C LEU A 340 -27.12 -1.19 0.14
N ILE A 341 -25.92 -1.02 -0.41
CA ILE A 341 -25.72 -0.47 -1.76
C ILE A 341 -26.40 -1.36 -2.82
N LYS A 342 -26.23 -2.69 -2.73
CA LYS A 342 -26.91 -3.64 -3.63
C LYS A 342 -28.44 -3.54 -3.54
N GLN A 343 -28.99 -3.37 -2.34
CA GLN A 343 -30.42 -3.16 -2.16
C GLN A 343 -30.90 -1.87 -2.82
N PHE A 344 -30.16 -0.78 -2.67
CA PHE A 344 -30.49 0.49 -3.32
C PHE A 344 -30.46 0.37 -4.85
N ILE A 345 -29.41 -0.23 -5.43
CA ILE A 345 -29.31 -0.47 -6.87
C ILE A 345 -30.50 -1.30 -7.38
N ASN A 346 -30.85 -2.39 -6.69
CA ASN A 346 -31.99 -3.22 -7.05
C ASN A 346 -33.32 -2.47 -6.94
N SER A 347 -33.49 -1.64 -5.90
CA SER A 347 -34.71 -0.86 -5.67
C SER A 347 -34.92 0.23 -6.72
N ALA A 348 -33.83 0.81 -7.22
CA ALA A 348 -33.85 1.86 -8.24
C ALA A 348 -34.18 1.32 -9.64
N LYS A 349 -34.19 -0.01 -9.85
CA LYS A 349 -34.51 -0.66 -11.14
C LYS A 349 -33.74 -0.09 -12.34
N GLY A 350 -32.50 0.33 -12.13
CA GLY A 350 -31.65 0.94 -13.16
C GLY A 350 -31.91 2.43 -13.42
N ASP A 351 -32.71 3.11 -12.60
CA ASP A 351 -32.80 4.58 -12.64
C ASP A 351 -31.66 5.22 -11.84
N GLY A 352 -30.61 5.60 -12.57
CA GLY A 352 -29.45 6.31 -12.00
C GLY A 352 -29.82 7.65 -11.36
N THR A 353 -30.91 8.29 -11.78
CA THR A 353 -31.40 9.53 -11.17
C THR A 353 -31.88 9.27 -9.76
N VAL A 354 -32.58 8.16 -9.53
CA VAL A 354 -33.03 7.76 -8.19
C VAL A 354 -31.85 7.42 -7.29
N LEU A 355 -30.83 6.71 -7.81
CA LEU A 355 -29.60 6.42 -7.08
C LEU A 355 -28.83 7.69 -6.71
N TRP A 356 -28.75 8.63 -7.64
CA TRP A 356 -28.08 9.91 -7.44
C TRP A 356 -28.86 10.85 -6.51
N ASP A 357 -30.19 10.91 -6.65
CA ASP A 357 -31.04 11.89 -5.98
C ASP A 357 -31.57 11.45 -4.61
N LEU A 358 -31.79 10.17 -4.41
CA LEU A 358 -32.30 9.65 -3.13
C LEU A 358 -31.20 8.97 -2.33
N TYR A 359 -30.35 8.17 -2.99
CA TYR A 359 -29.36 7.33 -2.33
C TYR A 359 -27.93 7.89 -2.38
N ARG A 360 -27.71 8.96 -3.16
CA ARG A 360 -26.43 9.67 -3.32
C ARG A 360 -25.27 8.77 -3.76
N ILE A 361 -25.62 7.71 -4.51
CA ILE A 361 -24.68 6.75 -5.09
C ILE A 361 -24.52 7.07 -6.57
N ASP A 362 -23.27 7.14 -7.02
CA ASP A 362 -22.96 7.21 -8.45
C ASP A 362 -22.94 5.79 -9.01
N ASP A 363 -24.01 5.43 -9.70
CA ASP A 363 -24.21 4.11 -10.31
C ASP A 363 -23.24 3.80 -11.46
N ASN A 364 -22.48 4.79 -11.91
CA ASN A 364 -21.46 4.65 -12.94
C ASN A 364 -20.11 4.20 -12.37
N ILE A 365 -19.97 4.15 -11.04
CA ILE A 365 -18.74 3.77 -10.37
C ILE A 365 -18.96 2.43 -9.69
N LEU A 366 -18.11 1.46 -10.02
CA LEU A 366 -17.99 0.23 -9.25
C LEU A 366 -16.73 0.33 -8.38
N PRO A 367 -16.85 0.63 -7.07
CA PRO A 367 -15.70 0.66 -6.17
C PRO A 367 -14.90 -0.64 -6.24
N PHE A 368 -13.58 -0.54 -6.29
CA PHE A 368 -12.68 -1.71 -6.40
C PHE A 368 -12.95 -2.79 -5.34
N THR A 369 -13.37 -2.36 -4.15
CA THR A 369 -13.74 -3.22 -3.01
C THR A 369 -14.84 -4.24 -3.32
N HIS A 370 -15.68 -4.01 -4.34
CA HIS A 370 -16.69 -4.99 -4.78
C HIS A 370 -16.11 -6.31 -5.26
N ASN A 371 -14.84 -6.31 -5.68
CA ASN A 371 -14.14 -7.48 -6.15
C ASN A 371 -13.41 -8.23 -5.03
N PHE A 372 -13.42 -7.73 -3.80
CA PHE A 372 -12.80 -8.34 -2.63
C PHE A 372 -13.90 -8.92 -1.71
N PRO A 373 -13.60 -10.00 -0.97
CA PRO A 373 -14.57 -10.66 -0.09
C PRO A 373 -15.07 -9.77 1.05
#